data_AF-X1P2P0-F1
#
_entry.id   AF-X1P2P0-F1
#
_cell.length_a   1.000
_cell.length_b   1.000
_cell.length_c   1.000
_cell.angle_alpha   90.00
_cell.angle_beta   90.00
_cell.angle_gamma   90.00
#
_symmetry.space_group_name_H-M   'P 1'
#
loop_
_entity.id
_entity.type
_entity.pdbx_description
1 polymer ?
#
loop_
_entity_poly.entity_id
_entity_poly.type
_entity_poly.pdbx_seq_one_letter_code
_entity_poly.pdbx_strand_id
1 'polypeptide(L)'
;QCLKNKTGEEKKYDLIIKGWVGAYKTTRGRKAMHGDFPDNFISLLANSKIGEYNILPVVGKNKLHEVYVVGQLHVDLFEETGLPDMALSNRQGYKTDDPRYQEVISFVAKKLLPDIVEIRTIYASYNKEEKEKEKLKKQEQKERELRKLVDKYKKETSGSATRRITEIINQSDKNTLTKMEKIIEDEMNVFLPIVGIKRKVDAQKKKILICHTGDDKDLSDVIYELLLFNRV
;
A
#
# COMPACT_ATOMS: atom_id res chain seq x y z
N GLN A 1 44.17 -3.82 2.23
CA GLN A 1 44.77 -2.51 1.88
C GLN A 1 46.06 -2.30 2.66
N CYS A 2 47.00 -1.51 2.14
CA CYS A 2 48.18 -1.10 2.90
C CYS A 2 47.82 0.13 3.75
N LEU A 3 48.03 0.06 5.06
CA LEU A 3 47.75 1.15 5.99
C LEU A 3 48.98 1.39 6.87
N LYS A 4 49.19 2.66 7.23
CA LYS A 4 50.24 3.06 8.17
C LYS A 4 49.75 2.82 9.60
N ASN A 5 50.54 2.08 10.37
CA ASN A 5 50.30 1.92 11.80
C ASN A 5 50.74 3.17 12.59
N LYS A 6 50.49 3.18 13.91
CA LYS A 6 50.88 4.28 14.80
C LYS A 6 52.38 4.58 14.81
N THR A 7 53.22 3.60 14.44
CA THR A 7 54.68 3.75 14.35
C THR A 7 55.16 4.16 12.96
N GLY A 8 54.25 4.41 12.01
CA GLY A 8 54.54 4.85 10.65
C GLY A 8 54.92 3.74 9.67
N GLU A 9 54.88 2.47 10.08
CA GLU A 9 55.14 1.32 9.22
C GLU A 9 53.89 0.99 8.39
N GLU A 10 54.09 0.75 7.09
CA GLU A 10 53.02 0.25 6.22
C GLU A 10 52.87 -1.27 6.37
N LYS A 11 51.68 -1.70 6.77
CA LYS A 11 51.31 -3.12 6.81
C LYS A 11 50.07 -3.35 5.98
N LYS A 12 49.98 -4.55 5.41
CA LYS A 12 48.80 -5.00 4.68
C LYS A 12 47.78 -5.53 5.68
N TYR A 13 46.58 -4.95 5.67
CA TYR A 13 45.45 -5.37 6.47
C TYR A 13 44.31 -5.83 5.58
N ASP A 14 43.59 -6.85 6.03
CA ASP A 14 42.35 -7.30 5.41
C ASP A 14 41.16 -6.64 6.11
N LEU A 15 40.26 -6.06 5.33
CA LEU A 15 39.05 -5.42 5.83
C LEU A 15 37.91 -6.43 5.73
N ILE A 16 37.44 -6.91 6.89
CA ILE A 16 36.35 -7.88 6.98
C ILE A 16 35.10 -7.14 7.49
N ILE A 17 34.02 -7.23 6.72
CA ILE A 17 32.70 -6.72 7.08
C ILE A 17 31.81 -7.92 7.39
N LYS A 18 31.27 -7.98 8.61
CA LYS A 18 30.31 -8.98 9.05
C LYS A 18 29.00 -8.30 9.41
N GLY A 19 27.90 -9.05 9.47
CA GLY A 19 26.61 -8.52 9.92
C GLY A 19 25.48 -8.89 8.99
N TRP A 20 24.40 -8.12 9.05
CA TRP A 20 23.18 -8.40 8.31
C TRP A 20 22.56 -7.11 7.75
N VAL A 21 21.91 -7.25 6.59
CA VAL A 21 21.05 -6.23 6.00
C VAL A 21 19.79 -6.91 5.51
N GLY A 22 18.65 -6.26 5.71
CA GLY A 22 17.34 -6.74 5.33
C GLY A 22 16.45 -5.60 4.85
N ALA A 23 15.30 -5.97 4.30
CA ALA A 23 14.26 -5.03 3.93
C ALA A 23 12.94 -5.40 4.59
N TYR A 24 12.27 -4.43 5.19
CA TYR A 24 10.98 -4.66 5.84
C TYR A 24 9.89 -5.04 4.83
N LYS A 25 8.98 -5.93 5.26
CA LYS A 25 7.76 -6.24 4.51
C LYS A 25 6.88 -5.01 4.28
N THR A 26 6.70 -4.17 5.30
CA THR A 26 5.91 -2.94 5.26
C THR A 26 6.48 -1.89 6.22
N THR A 27 6.36 -0.61 5.87
CA THR A 27 6.70 0.54 6.71
C THR A 27 5.45 1.17 7.34
N ARG A 28 4.26 0.73 6.93
CA ARG A 28 2.98 1.26 7.45
C ARG A 28 2.85 0.96 8.94
N GLY A 29 2.60 2.00 9.74
CA GLY A 29 2.38 1.89 11.19
C GLY A 29 3.65 1.98 12.04
N ARG A 30 4.85 2.01 11.47
CA ARG A 30 6.08 2.12 12.27
C ARG A 30 6.31 3.50 12.88
N LYS A 31 5.91 4.57 12.21
CA LYS A 31 5.91 5.93 12.80
C LYS A 31 5.05 6.09 14.06
N ALA A 32 4.12 5.16 14.32
CA ALA A 32 3.31 5.17 15.53
C ALA A 32 3.98 4.46 16.70
N MET A 33 5.01 3.64 16.43
CA MET A 33 5.86 3.06 17.47
C MET A 33 6.99 4.04 17.77
N HIS A 34 7.00 4.58 18.98
CA HIS A 34 8.12 5.37 19.50
C HIS A 34 9.30 4.42 19.77
N GLY A 35 9.99 4.00 18.71
CA GLY A 35 11.21 3.21 18.80
C GLY A 35 12.43 4.11 18.62
N ASP A 36 13.53 3.76 19.30
CA ASP A 36 14.80 4.49 19.25
C ASP A 36 15.54 4.40 17.90
N PHE A 37 14.92 3.80 16.87
CA PHE A 37 15.50 3.61 15.53
C PHE A 37 14.63 4.24 14.44
N PRO A 38 15.20 4.98 13.47
CA PRO A 38 14.46 5.49 12.34
C PRO A 38 13.88 4.34 11.51
N ASP A 39 12.91 4.66 10.66
CA ASP A 39 12.23 3.68 9.81
C ASP A 39 13.22 2.86 8.94
N ASN A 40 14.35 3.46 8.56
CA ASN A 40 15.44 2.85 7.80
C ASN A 40 16.81 3.28 8.34
N PHE A 41 17.72 2.33 8.51
CA PHE A 41 19.09 2.59 8.94
C PHE A 41 20.07 1.51 8.51
N ILE A 42 21.34 1.87 8.34
CA ILE A 42 22.43 0.89 8.39
C ILE A 42 23.40 1.39 9.44
N SER A 43 23.56 0.63 10.52
CA SER A 43 24.48 0.99 11.61
C SER A 43 25.82 0.31 11.44
N LEU A 44 26.89 1.01 11.83
CA LEU A 44 28.23 0.44 11.93
C LEU A 44 28.58 0.19 13.39
N LEU A 45 28.95 -1.04 13.69
CA LEU A 45 29.42 -1.49 14.98
C LEU A 45 30.94 -1.65 14.97
N ALA A 46 31.56 -1.14 16.03
CA ALA A 46 32.95 -1.36 16.37
C ALA A 46 33.11 -1.39 17.89
N ASN A 47 34.03 -2.20 18.37
CA ASN A 47 34.32 -2.54 19.75
C ASN A 47 33.06 -2.95 20.54
N SER A 48 32.23 -3.81 19.95
CA SER A 48 30.93 -4.23 20.53
C SER A 48 29.97 -3.07 20.85
N LYS A 49 30.17 -1.91 20.24
CA LYS A 49 29.35 -0.70 20.41
C LYS A 49 28.93 -0.14 19.06
N ILE A 50 27.88 0.68 19.06
CA ILE A 50 27.48 1.43 17.87
C ILE A 50 28.49 2.57 17.70
N GLY A 51 29.28 2.51 16.64
CA GLY A 51 30.22 3.58 16.31
C GLY A 51 29.57 4.64 15.43
N GLU A 52 28.77 4.21 14.44
CA GLU A 52 27.95 5.12 13.64
C GLU A 52 26.52 4.59 13.55
N TYR A 53 25.57 5.46 13.85
CA TYR A 53 24.18 5.08 13.97
C TYR A 53 23.51 4.81 12.63
N ASN A 54 23.73 5.66 11.62
CA ASN A 54 23.11 5.50 10.31
C ASN A 54 24.00 6.03 9.18
N ILE A 55 24.50 5.13 8.34
CA ILE A 55 25.29 5.48 7.15
C ILE A 55 24.44 5.71 5.89
N LEU A 56 23.14 5.41 5.92
CA LEU A 56 22.26 5.61 4.76
C LEU A 56 22.28 7.04 4.18
N PRO A 57 22.37 8.12 4.97
CA PRO A 57 22.51 9.47 4.41
C PRO A 57 23.78 9.65 3.57
N VAL A 58 24.82 8.84 3.81
CA VAL A 58 26.10 8.89 3.11
C VAL A 58 26.12 7.95 1.89
N VAL A 59 25.59 6.74 2.03
CA VAL A 59 25.60 5.70 0.96
C VAL A 59 24.36 5.72 0.05
N GLY A 60 23.27 6.29 0.53
CA GLY A 60 21.95 6.23 -0.08
C GLY A 60 21.82 7.14 -1.29
N LYS A 61 20.94 6.76 -2.23
CA LYS A 61 20.60 7.56 -3.41
C LYS A 61 19.16 8.09 -3.34
N ASN A 62 18.55 8.08 -2.15
CA ASN A 62 17.17 8.47 -1.90
C ASN A 62 16.16 7.70 -2.76
N LYS A 63 16.44 6.44 -3.11
CA LYS A 63 15.47 5.61 -3.85
C LYS A 63 14.29 5.24 -2.96
N LEU A 64 13.10 5.18 -3.53
CA LEU A 64 11.86 4.85 -2.81
C LEU A 64 11.94 3.53 -2.01
N HIS A 65 12.71 2.56 -2.51
CA HIS A 65 12.88 1.26 -1.86
C HIS A 65 13.90 1.26 -0.71
N GLU A 66 14.78 2.26 -0.61
CA GLU A 66 15.74 2.41 0.50
C GLU A 66 15.05 2.71 1.83
N VAL A 67 13.82 3.21 1.80
CA VAL A 67 12.96 3.44 2.98
C VAL A 67 12.62 2.14 3.73
N TYR A 68 12.80 0.98 3.08
CA TYR A 68 12.55 -0.32 3.70
C TYR A 68 13.82 -0.96 4.27
N VAL A 69 15.01 -0.40 4.02
CA VAL A 69 16.28 -1.07 4.31
C VAL A 69 16.68 -0.86 5.77
N VAL A 70 17.06 -1.95 6.42
CA VAL A 70 17.69 -1.96 7.75
C VAL A 70 18.89 -2.87 7.80
N GLY A 71 19.89 -2.53 8.60
CA GLY A 71 21.02 -3.40 8.80
C GLY A 71 21.96 -2.98 9.90
N GLN A 72 22.79 -3.91 10.30
CA GLN A 72 23.86 -3.73 11.28
C GLN A 72 25.09 -4.44 10.76
N LEU A 73 26.16 -3.67 10.56
CA LEU A 73 27.44 -4.14 10.04
C LEU A 73 28.52 -3.94 11.09
N HIS A 74 29.36 -4.93 11.26
CA HIS A 74 30.54 -4.92 12.08
C HIS A 74 31.77 -4.93 11.19
N VAL A 75 32.73 -4.06 11.48
CA VAL A 75 33.96 -3.92 10.70
C VAL A 75 35.16 -4.18 11.59
N ASP A 76 35.76 -5.36 11.44
CA ASP A 76 36.87 -5.84 12.30
C ASP A 76 38.03 -4.82 12.32
N LEU A 77 38.35 -4.20 11.17
CA LEU A 77 39.49 -3.29 11.02
C LEU A 77 39.32 -1.95 11.75
N PHE A 78 38.11 -1.61 12.19
CA PHE A 78 37.87 -0.42 13.01
C PHE A 78 38.32 -0.62 14.47
N GLU A 79 38.51 -1.87 14.89
CA GLU A 79 38.94 -2.25 16.25
C GLU A 79 40.46 -2.40 16.37
N GLU A 80 41.18 -2.31 15.26
CA GLU A 80 42.60 -2.63 15.21
C GLU A 80 43.43 -1.62 16.03
N THR A 81 43.92 -2.08 17.19
CA THR A 81 44.65 -1.25 18.16
C THR A 81 45.96 -0.68 17.62
N GLY A 82 46.56 -1.33 16.62
CA GLY A 82 47.77 -0.87 15.95
C GLY A 82 47.57 0.32 15.00
N LEU A 83 46.32 0.63 14.64
CA LEU A 83 45.98 1.72 13.72
C LEU A 83 45.55 3.00 14.46
N PRO A 84 45.73 4.19 13.86
CA PRO A 84 45.24 5.44 14.43
C PRO A 84 43.74 5.44 14.72
N ASP A 85 43.31 6.17 15.76
CA ASP A 85 41.88 6.32 16.09
C ASP A 85 41.19 7.17 15.00
N MET A 86 40.16 6.57 14.40
CA MET A 86 39.34 7.18 13.36
C MET A 86 37.98 7.64 13.86
N ALA A 87 37.61 7.33 15.10
CA ALA A 87 36.35 7.82 15.66
C ALA A 87 36.40 9.34 15.80
N LEU A 88 35.24 9.98 15.61
CA LEU A 88 35.07 11.40 15.90
C LEU A 88 35.14 11.64 17.42
N SER A 89 35.46 12.88 17.82
CA SER A 89 35.62 13.24 19.24
C SER A 89 34.35 12.99 20.07
N ASN A 90 33.18 13.13 19.47
CA ASN A 90 31.88 12.83 20.07
C ASN A 90 31.53 11.33 20.07
N ARG A 91 32.38 10.47 19.49
CA ARG A 91 32.18 9.02 19.31
C ARG A 91 30.88 8.66 18.55
N GLN A 92 30.38 9.58 17.72
CA GLN A 92 29.19 9.38 16.88
C GLN A 92 29.58 9.48 15.40
N GLY A 93 30.27 8.45 14.91
CA GLY A 93 30.74 8.35 13.55
C GLY A 93 32.26 8.33 13.43
N TYR A 94 32.71 8.29 12.19
CA TYR A 94 34.10 8.13 11.82
C TYR A 94 34.56 9.27 10.91
N LYS A 95 35.88 9.47 10.85
CA LYS A 95 36.54 10.39 9.92
C LYS A 95 36.27 9.96 8.47
N THR A 96 35.73 10.90 7.68
CA THR A 96 35.33 10.65 6.28
C THR A 96 36.51 10.52 5.32
N ASP A 97 37.67 11.05 5.70
CA ASP A 97 38.95 10.94 4.99
C ASP A 97 39.71 9.64 5.31
N ASP A 98 39.29 8.87 6.31
CA ASP A 98 39.94 7.61 6.65
C ASP A 98 39.71 6.55 5.54
N PRO A 99 40.78 5.96 4.97
CA PRO A 99 40.66 4.98 3.89
C PRO A 99 39.78 3.78 4.26
N ARG A 100 39.80 3.35 5.53
CA ARG A 100 39.00 2.21 6.01
C ARG A 100 37.52 2.54 5.92
N TYR A 101 37.13 3.75 6.30
CA TYR A 101 35.75 4.19 6.25
C TYR A 101 35.25 4.31 4.80
N GLN A 102 36.06 4.95 3.94
CA GLN A 102 35.72 5.11 2.52
C GLN A 102 35.43 3.78 1.82
N GLU A 103 36.16 2.75 2.18
CA GLU A 103 36.04 1.42 1.57
C GLU A 103 34.79 0.68 2.05
N VAL A 104 34.43 0.82 3.33
CA VAL A 104 33.15 0.34 3.85
C VAL A 104 31.98 1.04 3.15
N ILE A 105 32.02 2.38 3.07
CA ILE A 105 30.98 3.18 2.41
C ILE A 105 30.87 2.82 0.92
N SER A 106 32.00 2.69 0.22
CA SER A 106 32.06 2.26 -1.19
C SER A 106 31.45 0.88 -1.39
N PHE A 107 31.79 -0.10 -0.54
CA PHE A 107 31.22 -1.44 -0.58
C PHE A 107 29.70 -1.43 -0.37
N VAL A 108 29.22 -0.72 0.66
CA VAL A 108 27.80 -0.65 0.97
C VAL A 108 27.03 0.05 -0.15
N ALA A 109 27.54 1.16 -0.67
CA ALA A 109 26.88 1.93 -1.72
C ALA A 109 26.84 1.23 -3.08
N LYS A 110 27.91 0.49 -3.45
CA LYS A 110 28.05 -0.12 -4.77
C LYS A 110 27.49 -1.54 -4.86
N LYS A 111 27.46 -2.28 -3.75
CA LYS A 111 27.07 -3.69 -3.75
C LYS A 111 25.88 -3.95 -2.81
N LEU A 112 26.08 -3.78 -1.51
CA LEU A 112 25.12 -4.23 -0.50
C LEU A 112 23.75 -3.54 -0.61
N LEU A 113 23.73 -2.22 -0.77
CA LEU A 113 22.51 -1.43 -0.86
C LEU A 113 21.74 -1.70 -2.17
N PRO A 114 22.38 -1.72 -3.35
CA PRO A 114 21.74 -2.20 -4.58
C PRO A 114 21.12 -3.59 -4.47
N ASP A 115 21.86 -4.57 -3.94
CA ASP A 115 21.42 -5.97 -3.84
C ASP A 115 20.13 -6.09 -3.00
N ILE A 116 20.08 -5.45 -1.83
CA ILE A 116 18.88 -5.51 -0.98
C ILE A 116 17.68 -4.76 -1.58
N VAL A 117 17.95 -3.66 -2.29
CA VAL A 117 16.91 -2.91 -3.00
C VAL A 117 16.31 -3.75 -4.13
N GLU A 118 17.13 -4.48 -4.87
CA GLU A 118 16.67 -5.37 -5.93
C GLU A 118 15.78 -6.50 -5.38
N ILE A 119 16.21 -7.16 -4.31
CA ILE A 119 15.40 -8.19 -3.63
C ILE A 119 14.05 -7.61 -3.20
N ARG A 120 14.04 -6.38 -2.68
CA ARG A 120 12.80 -5.69 -2.28
C ARG A 120 11.89 -5.38 -3.47
N THR A 121 12.46 -4.96 -4.60
CA THR A 121 11.72 -4.71 -5.84
C THR A 121 11.09 -5.99 -6.37
N ILE A 122 11.84 -7.09 -6.40
CA ILE A 122 11.34 -8.41 -6.80
C ILE A 122 10.18 -8.84 -5.88
N TYR A 123 10.35 -8.73 -4.56
CA TYR A 123 9.28 -9.02 -3.60
C TYR A 123 8.01 -8.17 -3.87
N ALA A 124 8.17 -6.87 -4.14
CA ALA A 124 7.04 -5.99 -4.42
C ALA A 124 6.29 -6.40 -5.70
N SER A 125 7.01 -6.83 -6.74
CA SER A 125 6.41 -7.32 -7.99
C SER A 125 5.59 -8.59 -7.78
N TYR A 126 6.14 -9.60 -7.08
CA TYR A 126 5.42 -10.83 -6.76
C TYR A 126 4.13 -10.58 -5.97
N ASN A 127 4.17 -9.72 -4.96
CA ASN A 127 2.98 -9.38 -4.18
C ASN A 127 1.92 -8.65 -5.03
N LYS A 128 2.34 -7.87 -6.03
CA LYS A 128 1.41 -7.20 -6.93
C LYS A 128 0.70 -8.22 -7.82
N GLU A 129 1.45 -9.13 -8.43
CA GLU A 129 0.91 -10.18 -9.29
C GLU A 129 -0.04 -11.11 -8.53
N GLU A 130 0.31 -11.49 -7.30
CA GLU A 130 -0.54 -12.33 -6.46
C GLU A 130 -1.88 -11.65 -6.17
N LYS A 131 -1.85 -10.36 -5.79
CA LYS A 131 -3.06 -9.57 -5.56
C LYS A 131 -3.90 -9.38 -6.82
N GLU A 132 -3.26 -9.26 -7.99
CA GLU A 132 -3.97 -9.17 -9.27
C GLU A 132 -4.66 -10.50 -9.61
N LYS A 133 -4.00 -11.64 -9.41
CA LYS A 133 -4.60 -12.97 -9.57
C LYS A 133 -5.78 -13.19 -8.62
N GLU A 134 -5.66 -12.78 -7.36
CA GLU A 134 -6.77 -12.85 -6.40
C GLU A 134 -7.96 -11.98 -6.82
N LYS A 135 -7.70 -10.75 -7.30
CA LYS A 135 -8.75 -9.85 -7.80
C LYS A 135 -9.47 -10.46 -9.00
N LEU A 136 -8.73 -11.03 -9.95
CA LEU A 136 -9.29 -11.68 -11.13
C LEU A 136 -10.17 -12.88 -10.73
N LYS A 137 -9.69 -13.77 -9.86
CA LYS A 137 -10.48 -14.89 -9.34
C LYS A 137 -11.77 -14.43 -8.65
N LYS A 138 -11.69 -13.38 -7.83
CA LYS A 138 -12.88 -12.78 -7.18
C LYS A 138 -13.84 -12.18 -8.21
N GLN A 139 -13.33 -11.59 -9.28
CA GLN A 139 -14.15 -11.04 -10.36
C GLN A 139 -14.86 -12.14 -11.15
N GLU A 140 -14.16 -13.22 -11.50
CA GLU A 140 -14.75 -14.39 -12.17
C GLU A 140 -15.83 -15.05 -11.31
N GLN A 141 -15.60 -15.19 -10.00
CA GLN A 141 -16.60 -15.72 -9.07
C GLN A 141 -17.86 -14.84 -9.05
N LYS A 142 -17.68 -13.52 -8.93
CA LYS A 142 -18.80 -12.56 -8.99
C LYS A 142 -19.55 -12.62 -10.32
N GLU A 143 -18.85 -12.78 -11.44
CA GLU A 143 -19.50 -12.91 -12.75
C GLU A 143 -20.29 -14.21 -12.85
N ARG A 144 -19.76 -15.33 -12.35
CA ARG A 144 -20.49 -16.62 -12.32
C ARG A 144 -21.72 -16.54 -11.43
N GLU A 145 -21.60 -15.92 -10.26
CA GLU A 145 -22.73 -15.69 -9.36
C GLU A 145 -23.78 -14.80 -10.04
N LEU A 146 -23.36 -13.72 -10.69
CA LEU A 146 -24.25 -12.83 -11.43
C LEU A 146 -24.96 -13.58 -12.57
N ARG A 147 -24.24 -14.38 -13.36
CA ARG A 147 -24.84 -15.20 -14.43
C ARG A 147 -25.89 -16.17 -13.88
N LYS A 148 -25.58 -16.88 -12.79
CA LYS A 148 -26.54 -17.78 -12.13
C LYS A 148 -27.78 -17.05 -11.63
N LEU A 149 -27.61 -15.85 -11.06
CA LEU A 149 -28.73 -15.01 -10.62
C LEU A 149 -29.58 -14.54 -11.80
N VAL A 150 -28.95 -14.09 -12.89
CA VAL A 150 -29.64 -13.68 -14.11
C VAL A 150 -30.38 -14.85 -14.76
N ASP A 151 -29.78 -16.05 -14.83
CA ASP A 151 -30.42 -17.23 -15.40
C ASP A 151 -31.60 -17.70 -14.55
N LYS A 152 -31.46 -17.70 -13.22
CA LYS A 152 -32.56 -18.01 -12.30
C LYS A 152 -33.70 -17.02 -12.48
N TYR A 153 -33.39 -15.73 -12.53
CA TYR A 153 -34.37 -14.68 -12.74
C TYR A 153 -35.05 -14.79 -14.11
N LYS A 154 -34.32 -15.02 -15.20
CA LYS A 154 -34.90 -15.22 -16.54
C LYS A 154 -35.93 -16.37 -16.53
N LYS A 155 -35.68 -17.44 -15.78
CA LYS A 155 -36.63 -18.56 -15.63
C LYS A 155 -37.85 -18.17 -14.79
N GLU A 156 -37.66 -17.48 -13.67
CA GLU A 156 -38.76 -17.04 -12.79
C GLU A 156 -39.66 -15.98 -13.45
N THR A 157 -39.04 -14.97 -14.07
CA THR A 157 -39.74 -13.87 -14.77
C THR A 157 -40.40 -14.31 -16.05
N SER A 158 -39.81 -15.19 -16.87
CA SER A 158 -40.52 -15.70 -18.05
C SER A 158 -41.78 -16.47 -17.66
N GLY A 159 -41.74 -17.27 -16.59
CA GLY A 159 -42.93 -17.95 -16.07
C GLY A 159 -43.98 -17.00 -15.49
N SER A 160 -43.56 -16.07 -14.64
CA SER A 160 -44.40 -15.04 -14.01
C SER A 160 -45.04 -14.09 -15.02
N ALA A 161 -44.23 -13.47 -15.87
CA ALA A 161 -44.66 -12.50 -16.86
C ALA A 161 -45.56 -13.14 -17.91
N THR A 162 -45.22 -14.33 -18.42
CA THR A 162 -46.08 -15.02 -19.38
C THR A 162 -47.44 -15.30 -18.75
N ARG A 163 -47.49 -15.84 -17.53
CA ARG A 163 -48.76 -16.12 -16.84
C ARG A 163 -49.62 -14.87 -16.63
N ARG A 164 -49.02 -13.77 -16.17
CA ARG A 164 -49.72 -12.49 -15.97
C ARG A 164 -50.18 -11.86 -17.29
N ILE A 165 -49.37 -11.98 -18.35
CA ILE A 165 -49.73 -11.52 -19.70
C ILE A 165 -50.90 -12.34 -20.24
N THR A 166 -50.89 -13.67 -20.10
CA THR A 166 -52.01 -14.53 -20.57
C THR A 166 -53.31 -14.25 -19.81
N GLU A 167 -53.24 -14.00 -18.50
CA GLU A 167 -54.40 -13.61 -17.69
C GLU A 167 -55.03 -12.30 -18.17
N ILE A 168 -54.20 -11.33 -18.59
CA ILE A 168 -54.67 -10.05 -19.13
C ILE A 168 -55.20 -10.19 -20.57
N ILE A 169 -54.57 -10.99 -21.42
CA ILE A 169 -55.04 -11.22 -22.81
C ILE A 169 -56.42 -11.89 -22.81
N ASN A 170 -56.69 -12.78 -21.86
CA ASN A 170 -58.01 -13.41 -21.70
C ASN A 170 -59.09 -12.45 -21.16
N GLN A 171 -58.70 -11.29 -20.63
CA GLN A 171 -59.60 -10.22 -20.20
C GLN A 171 -59.60 -9.12 -21.25
N SER A 172 -60.53 -9.20 -22.20
CA SER A 172 -60.69 -8.25 -23.32
C SER A 172 -60.99 -6.83 -22.83
N ASP A 173 -59.94 -6.04 -22.58
CA ASP A 173 -60.03 -4.71 -21.97
C ASP A 173 -59.13 -3.69 -22.70
N LYS A 174 -59.64 -2.46 -22.92
CA LYS A 174 -59.02 -1.39 -23.74
C LYS A 174 -57.73 -0.78 -23.15
N ASN A 175 -57.41 -1.08 -21.89
CA ASN A 175 -56.23 -0.59 -21.16
C ASN A 175 -55.10 -1.65 -21.07
N THR A 176 -54.98 -2.52 -22.07
CA THR A 176 -54.02 -3.63 -22.07
C THR A 176 -52.57 -3.15 -22.07
N LEU A 177 -52.26 -2.08 -22.80
CA LEU A 177 -50.90 -1.52 -22.94
C LEU A 177 -50.37 -0.92 -21.63
N THR A 178 -51.18 -0.12 -20.94
CA THR A 178 -50.80 0.49 -19.65
C THR A 178 -50.66 -0.55 -18.54
N LYS A 179 -51.46 -1.61 -18.55
CA LYS A 179 -51.31 -2.74 -17.62
C LYS A 179 -50.06 -3.58 -17.92
N MET A 180 -49.69 -3.74 -19.20
CA MET A 180 -48.45 -4.42 -19.60
C MET A 180 -47.20 -3.63 -19.21
N GLU A 181 -47.17 -2.32 -19.44
CA GLU A 181 -46.06 -1.45 -19.03
C GLU A 181 -45.79 -1.55 -17.53
N LYS A 182 -46.85 -1.52 -16.71
CA LYS A 182 -46.74 -1.63 -15.25
C LYS A 182 -46.13 -2.96 -14.79
N ILE A 183 -46.47 -4.07 -15.46
CA ILE A 183 -45.90 -5.39 -15.16
C ILE A 183 -44.41 -5.45 -15.51
N ILE A 184 -44.03 -4.85 -16.65
CA ILE A 184 -42.62 -4.77 -17.07
C ILE A 184 -41.84 -3.90 -16.07
N GLU A 185 -42.42 -2.79 -15.63
CA GLU A 185 -41.81 -1.87 -14.67
C GLU A 185 -41.64 -2.52 -13.28
N ASP A 186 -42.65 -3.25 -12.80
CA ASP A 186 -42.58 -4.01 -11.55
C ASP A 186 -41.51 -5.12 -11.61
N GLU A 187 -41.42 -5.86 -12.71
CA GLU A 187 -40.37 -6.86 -12.94
C GLU A 187 -38.99 -6.19 -12.99
N MET A 188 -38.82 -5.09 -13.72
CA MET A 188 -37.57 -4.33 -13.76
C MET A 188 -37.16 -3.81 -12.38
N ASN A 189 -38.11 -3.36 -11.56
CA ASN A 189 -37.84 -2.90 -10.19
C ASN A 189 -37.37 -4.03 -9.25
N VAL A 190 -37.80 -5.27 -9.50
CA VAL A 190 -37.30 -6.47 -8.80
C VAL A 190 -35.92 -6.90 -9.32
N PHE A 191 -35.64 -6.68 -10.61
CA PHE A 191 -34.34 -6.99 -11.23
C PHE A 191 -33.20 -6.03 -10.82
N LEU A 192 -33.49 -4.73 -10.66
CA LEU A 192 -32.50 -3.68 -10.36
C LEU A 192 -31.64 -3.90 -9.08
N PRO A 193 -32.20 -4.41 -7.96
CA PRO A 193 -31.42 -4.79 -6.78
C PRO A 193 -30.44 -5.94 -7.03
N ILE A 194 -30.81 -6.93 -7.87
CA ILE A 194 -30.06 -8.17 -8.10
C ILE A 194 -28.80 -7.91 -8.93
N VAL A 195 -28.89 -7.06 -9.95
CA VAL A 195 -27.74 -6.68 -10.80
C VAL A 195 -26.78 -5.75 -10.04
N GLY A 196 -27.14 -5.30 -8.83
CA GLY A 196 -26.36 -4.34 -8.06
C GLY A 196 -26.29 -2.95 -8.70
N ILE A 197 -27.07 -2.70 -9.76
CA ILE A 197 -27.20 -1.39 -10.41
C ILE A 197 -27.74 -0.40 -9.39
N LYS A 198 -28.77 -0.77 -8.62
CA LYS A 198 -29.32 0.09 -7.57
C LYS A 198 -28.27 0.46 -6.51
N ARG A 199 -27.44 -0.48 -6.07
CA ARG A 199 -26.32 -0.20 -5.13
C ARG A 199 -25.23 0.68 -5.73
N LYS A 200 -24.85 0.49 -7.00
CA LYS A 200 -23.88 1.36 -7.69
C LYS A 200 -24.42 2.77 -7.92
N VAL A 201 -25.68 2.88 -8.34
CA VAL A 201 -26.39 4.15 -8.53
C VAL A 201 -26.57 4.86 -7.19
N ASP A 202 -27.00 4.16 -6.14
CA ASP A 202 -27.16 4.73 -4.80
C ASP A 202 -25.83 5.07 -4.12
N ALA A 203 -24.73 4.40 -4.47
CA ALA A 203 -23.38 4.78 -4.03
C ALA A 203 -22.84 6.01 -4.79
N GLN A 204 -23.32 6.25 -6.02
CA GLN A 204 -23.03 7.47 -6.79
C GLN A 204 -23.91 8.66 -6.35
N LYS A 205 -25.08 8.41 -5.75
CA LYS A 205 -25.89 9.46 -5.11
C LYS A 205 -25.14 10.00 -3.90
N LYS A 206 -24.73 11.27 -3.98
CA LYS A 206 -24.14 11.97 -2.83
C LYS A 206 -25.24 12.16 -1.78
N LYS A 207 -25.03 11.63 -0.58
CA LYS A 207 -25.95 11.85 0.56
C LYS A 207 -25.55 13.12 1.27
N ILE A 208 -26.39 14.15 1.20
CA ILE A 208 -26.25 15.37 2.00
C ILE A 208 -27.09 15.16 3.26
N LEU A 209 -26.48 15.33 4.43
CA LEU A 209 -27.17 15.30 5.71
C LEU A 209 -27.35 16.74 6.19
N ILE A 210 -28.61 17.13 6.39
CA ILE A 210 -28.97 18.44 6.94
C ILE A 210 -29.58 18.17 8.32
N CYS A 211 -28.97 18.73 9.36
CA CYS A 211 -29.48 18.60 10.72
C CYS A 211 -30.63 19.58 10.92
N HIS A 212 -31.80 19.07 11.29
CA HIS A 212 -33.03 19.87 11.33
C HIS A 212 -33.52 20.18 12.75
N THR A 213 -32.68 19.93 13.75
CA THR A 213 -33.07 19.86 15.18
C THR A 213 -32.13 20.68 16.08
N GLY A 214 -31.90 21.94 15.74
CA GLY A 214 -31.13 22.89 16.55
C GLY A 214 -31.50 24.34 16.20
N ASP A 215 -30.76 25.30 16.77
CA ASP A 215 -31.00 26.75 16.59
C ASP A 215 -30.83 27.21 15.12
N ASP A 216 -30.10 26.45 14.30
CA ASP A 216 -29.84 26.71 12.87
C ASP A 216 -30.91 26.13 11.92
N LYS A 217 -32.14 25.90 12.42
CA LYS A 217 -33.23 25.29 11.64
C LYS A 217 -33.58 26.13 10.39
N ASP A 218 -33.69 27.44 10.54
CA ASP A 218 -34.11 28.33 9.45
C ASP A 218 -33.08 28.36 8.30
N LEU A 219 -31.79 28.33 8.64
CA LEU A 219 -30.72 28.22 7.66
C LEU A 219 -30.74 26.85 6.96
N SER A 220 -31.02 25.79 7.73
CA SER A 220 -31.13 24.43 7.20
C SER A 220 -32.30 24.25 6.24
N ASP A 221 -33.43 24.90 6.53
CA ASP A 221 -34.61 24.95 5.64
C ASP A 221 -34.29 25.64 4.32
N VAL A 222 -33.63 26.80 4.37
CA VAL A 222 -33.22 27.55 3.16
C VAL A 222 -32.24 26.75 2.30
N ILE A 223 -31.26 26.08 2.93
CA ILE A 223 -30.30 25.22 2.21
C ILE A 223 -31.03 24.04 1.56
N TYR A 224 -32.00 23.44 2.24
CA TYR A 224 -32.79 22.35 1.70
C TYR A 224 -33.62 22.79 0.48
N GLU A 225 -34.31 23.93 0.55
CA GLU A 225 -35.07 24.45 -0.59
C GLU A 225 -34.17 24.81 -1.79
N LEU A 226 -32.99 25.37 -1.54
CA LEU A 226 -32.00 25.64 -2.59
C LEU A 226 -31.52 24.37 -3.28
N LEU A 227 -31.31 23.29 -2.54
CA LEU A 227 -30.91 22.00 -3.12
C LEU A 227 -32.03 21.40 -3.97
N LEU A 228 -33.29 21.47 -3.50
CA LEU A 228 -34.46 21.04 -4.28
C LEU A 228 -34.61 21.85 -5.57
N PHE A 229 -34.43 23.18 -5.52
CA PHE A 229 -34.48 24.05 -6.69
C PHE A 229 -33.44 23.66 -7.75
N ASN A 230 -32.24 23.28 -7.32
CA ASN A 230 -31.14 22.88 -8.20
C ASN A 230 -31.17 21.40 -8.62
N ARG A 231 -32.21 20.64 -8.22
CA ARG A 231 -32.36 19.19 -8.50
C ARG A 231 -31.18 18.34 -8.01
N VAL A 232 -30.64 18.69 -6.84
CA VAL A 232 -29.57 17.94 -6.14
C VAL A 232 -30.16 17.00 -5.10
#